data_AF-A0A4U8SME7-F1
#
_entry.id   AF-A0A4U8SME7-F1
#
_cell.length_a   1.000
_cell.length_b   1.000
_cell.length_c   1.000
_cell.angle_alpha   90.00
_cell.angle_beta   90.00
_cell.angle_gamma   90.00
#
_symmetry.space_group_name_H-M   'P 1'
#
loop_
_entity.id
_entity.type
_entity.pdbx_description
1 polymer ?
#
loop_
_entity_poly.entity_id
_entity_poly.type
_entity_poly.pdbx_seq_one_letter_code
_entity_poly.pdbx_strand_id
1 'polypeptide(L)'
;MNGIEIFKIISGEYVDERGEKFDAETRVFACEKLAMDYFRSQVENNNNISLASFTDEEAVEFAKHNESLHRRYFFDTEILHLKTPKCRHCGNPVEASAVDTYKYFCPECEEDFMSFEVI
;
A
#
# COMPACT_ATOMS: atom_id res chain seq x y z
N MET A 1 -1.22 -21.12 -1.60
CA MET A 1 -2.05 -19.90 -1.64
C MET A 1 -1.12 -18.77 -2.04
N ASN A 2 -1.30 -18.18 -3.22
CA ASN A 2 -0.49 -17.04 -3.66
C ASN A 2 -1.12 -15.79 -3.08
N GLY A 3 -0.50 -15.23 -2.04
CA GLY A 3 -0.87 -13.92 -1.50
C GLY A 3 -0.02 -12.83 -2.14
N ILE A 4 -0.59 -11.64 -2.28
CA ILE A 4 0.18 -10.44 -2.64
C ILE A 4 0.50 -9.71 -1.34
N GLU A 5 1.78 -9.52 -1.06
CA GLU A 5 2.19 -8.65 0.04
C GLU A 5 1.91 -7.20 -0.32
N ILE A 6 1.22 -6.49 0.58
CA ILE A 6 0.92 -5.07 0.46
C ILE A 6 1.46 -4.33 1.67
N PHE A 7 1.76 -3.06 1.45
CA PHE A 7 2.30 -2.15 2.45
C PHE A 7 1.30 -1.01 2.65
N LYS A 8 0.90 -0.79 3.90
CA LYS A 8 -0.11 0.18 4.29
C LYS A 8 0.54 1.26 5.14
N ILE A 9 0.24 2.50 4.82
CA ILE A 9 0.64 3.66 5.61
C ILE A 9 -0.61 4.30 6.14
N ILE A 10 -0.78 4.21 7.46
CA ILE A 10 -1.91 4.77 8.18
C ILE A 10 -1.41 6.03 8.86
N SER A 11 -2.04 7.14 8.52
CA SER A 11 -1.79 8.42 9.16
C SER A 11 -2.95 8.73 10.10
N GLY A 12 -2.63 9.13 11.34
CA GLY A 12 -3.62 9.44 12.35
C GLY A 12 -4.37 10.74 12.04
N GLU A 13 -5.50 10.94 12.73
CA GLU A 13 -6.16 12.24 12.77
C GLU A 13 -5.17 13.29 13.31
N TYR A 14 -5.24 14.51 12.76
CA TYR A 14 -4.49 15.64 13.28
C TYR A 14 -5.26 16.94 13.13
N VAL A 15 -4.91 17.92 13.96
CA VAL A 15 -5.43 19.28 13.86
C VAL A 15 -4.25 20.19 13.56
N ASP A 16 -4.38 21.02 12.52
CA ASP A 16 -3.32 21.93 12.13
C ASP A 16 -3.27 23.19 13.02
N GLU A 17 -2.30 24.08 12.74
CA GLU A 17 -2.14 25.35 13.45
C GLU A 17 -3.31 26.33 13.25
N ARG A 18 -4.18 26.10 12.27
CA ARG A 18 -5.39 26.89 11.98
C ARG A 18 -6.63 26.31 12.67
N GLY A 19 -6.51 25.17 13.34
CA GLY A 19 -7.61 24.46 13.98
C GLY A 19 -8.44 23.59 13.02
N GLU A 20 -7.95 23.36 11.80
CA GLU A 20 -8.60 22.49 10.82
C GLU A 20 -8.32 21.02 11.17
N LYS A 21 -9.37 20.22 11.25
CA LYS A 21 -9.27 18.78 11.54
C LYS A 21 -9.12 18.00 10.24
N PHE A 22 -8.12 17.14 10.22
CA PHE A 22 -7.88 16.17 9.15
C PHE A 22 -8.10 14.77 9.70
N ASP A 23 -8.90 14.00 8.99
CA ASP A 23 -9.22 12.63 9.37
C ASP A 23 -8.03 11.69 9.13
N ALA A 24 -8.12 10.50 9.72
CA ALA A 24 -7.15 9.44 9.48
C ALA A 24 -7.24 8.96 8.02
N GLU A 25 -6.09 8.74 7.39
CA GLU A 25 -6.01 8.23 6.03
C GLU A 25 -5.12 7.00 5.96
N THR A 26 -5.53 6.03 5.13
CA THR A 26 -4.74 4.85 4.80
C THR A 26 -4.38 4.87 3.33
N ARG A 27 -3.10 4.70 3.03
CA ARG A 27 -2.61 4.48 1.65
C ARG A 27 -1.98 3.10 1.52
N VAL A 28 -2.23 2.45 0.39
CA VAL A 28 -1.80 1.07 0.12
C VAL A 28 -0.86 1.04 -1.08
N PHE A 29 0.21 0.28 -0.96
CA PHE A 29 1.25 0.11 -1.96
C PHE A 29 1.52 -1.37 -2.20
N ALA A 30 1.77 -1.72 -3.46
CA ALA A 30 2.20 -3.08 -3.85
C ALA A 30 3.73 -3.25 -3.85
N CYS A 31 4.49 -2.19 -3.53
CA CYS A 31 5.94 -2.18 -3.53
C CYS A 31 6.45 -1.50 -2.25
N GLU A 32 7.28 -2.23 -1.50
CA GLU A 32 7.84 -1.78 -0.23
C GLU A 32 8.61 -0.47 -0.38
N LYS A 33 9.50 -0.39 -1.38
CA LYS A 33 10.32 0.80 -1.61
C LYS A 33 9.48 2.05 -1.83
N LEU A 34 8.44 1.96 -2.68
CA LEU A 34 7.53 3.09 -2.92
C LEU A 34 6.75 3.47 -1.67
N ALA A 35 6.36 2.47 -0.86
CA ALA A 35 5.72 2.72 0.43
C ALA A 35 6.68 3.47 1.36
N MET A 36 7.91 2.99 1.54
CA MET A 36 8.90 3.61 2.42
C MET A 36 9.33 5.01 1.97
N ASP A 37 9.50 5.23 0.67
CA ASP A 37 9.78 6.55 0.10
C ASP A 37 8.62 7.53 0.41
N TYR A 38 7.37 7.07 0.23
CA TYR A 38 6.19 7.87 0.58
C TYR A 38 6.11 8.12 2.09
N PHE A 39 6.31 7.09 2.92
CA PHE A 39 6.28 7.17 4.37
C PHE A 39 7.25 8.22 4.90
N ARG A 40 8.54 8.12 4.50
CA ARG A 40 9.56 9.08 4.91
C ARG A 40 9.18 10.50 4.50
N SER A 41 8.78 10.67 3.24
CA SER A 41 8.37 11.98 2.73
C SER A 41 7.22 12.59 3.52
N GLN A 42 6.20 11.81 3.91
CA GLN A 42 5.11 12.31 4.73
C GLN A 42 5.56 12.69 6.14
N VAL A 43 6.37 11.84 6.79
CA VAL A 43 6.85 12.10 8.15
C VAL A 43 7.75 13.33 8.17
N GLU A 44 8.69 13.45 7.25
CA GLU A 44 9.63 14.57 7.15
C GLU A 44 8.91 15.89 6.85
N ASN A 45 8.07 15.93 5.81
CA ASN A 45 7.42 17.17 5.38
C ASN A 45 6.38 17.66 6.40
N ASN A 46 5.57 16.76 6.96
CA ASN A 46 4.48 17.15 7.85
C ASN A 46 4.96 17.46 9.28
N ASN A 47 6.19 17.07 9.64
CA ASN A 47 6.77 17.37 10.95
C ASN A 47 8.01 18.26 10.88
N ASN A 48 8.42 18.68 9.68
CA ASN A 48 9.61 19.49 9.44
C ASN A 48 10.89 18.91 10.09
N ILE A 49 11.12 17.61 9.87
CA ILE A 49 12.29 16.87 10.36
C ILE A 49 13.02 16.18 9.21
N SER A 50 14.19 15.63 9.48
CA SER A 50 14.89 14.73 8.56
C SER A 50 15.10 13.35 9.18
N LEU A 51 14.83 12.32 8.38
CA LEU A 51 15.04 10.91 8.69
C LEU A 51 16.19 10.32 7.87
N ALA A 52 17.01 11.14 7.21
CA ALA A 52 18.06 10.69 6.28
C ALA A 52 19.11 9.78 6.93
N SER A 53 19.32 9.91 8.25
CA SER A 53 20.25 9.06 9.01
C SER A 53 19.62 7.78 9.57
N PHE A 54 18.31 7.59 9.42
CA PHE A 54 17.57 6.47 9.99
C PHE A 54 17.49 5.33 8.98
N THR A 55 17.65 4.08 9.46
CA THR A 55 17.19 2.92 8.70
C THR A 55 15.67 2.92 8.55
N ASP A 56 15.14 2.03 7.72
CA ASP A 56 13.70 1.92 7.49
C ASP A 56 12.97 1.53 8.79
N GLU A 57 13.52 0.59 9.54
CA GLU A 57 13.01 0.16 10.83
C GLU A 57 13.08 1.28 11.86
N GLU A 58 14.20 2.00 11.93
CA GLU A 58 14.37 3.13 12.83
C GLU A 58 13.36 4.25 12.51
N ALA A 59 13.12 4.54 11.24
CA ALA A 59 12.14 5.54 10.80
C ALA A 59 10.71 5.15 11.20
N VAL A 60 10.35 3.87 11.03
CA VAL A 60 9.03 3.35 11.43
C VAL A 60 8.84 3.42 12.94
N GLU A 61 9.83 2.96 13.71
CA GLU A 61 9.77 2.99 15.18
C GLU A 61 9.73 4.41 15.73
N PHE A 62 10.50 5.33 15.13
CA PHE A 62 10.46 6.75 15.46
C PHE A 62 9.06 7.34 15.23
N ALA A 63 8.46 7.13 14.06
CA ALA A 63 7.16 7.74 13.74
C ALA A 63 6.00 7.17 14.57
N LYS A 64 6.13 5.91 14.99
CA LYS A 64 5.15 5.22 15.83
C LYS A 64 5.16 5.68 17.27
N HIS A 65 6.35 5.92 17.84
CA HIS A 65 6.52 6.18 19.27
C HIS A 65 6.81 7.63 19.64
N ASN A 66 7.20 8.47 18.67
CA ASN A 66 7.48 9.86 18.97
C ASN A 66 6.19 10.69 19.11
N GLU A 67 5.88 11.07 20.34
CA GLU A 67 4.69 11.85 20.68
C GLU A 67 4.80 13.34 20.29
N SER A 68 6.00 13.82 19.92
CA SER A 68 6.19 15.21 19.50
C SER A 68 5.76 15.46 18.05
N LEU A 69 5.40 14.42 17.29
CA LEU A 69 4.95 14.57 15.92
C LEU A 69 3.55 15.18 15.88
N HIS A 70 3.35 16.15 15.00
CA HIS A 70 2.06 16.78 14.74
C HIS A 70 1.03 15.78 14.21
N ARG A 71 1.50 14.76 13.47
CA ARG A 71 0.69 13.66 12.96
C ARG A 71 1.43 12.35 13.20
N ARG A 72 0.70 11.36 13.72
CA ARG A 72 1.22 9.99 13.92
C ARG A 72 1.13 9.18 12.64
N TYR A 73 2.10 8.29 12.42
CA TYR A 73 2.13 7.40 11.26
C TYR A 73 2.42 5.97 11.70
N PHE A 74 1.78 5.02 11.01
CA PHE A 74 1.98 3.60 11.18
C PHE A 74 2.28 2.99 9.81
N PHE A 75 3.33 2.21 9.76
CA PHE A 75 3.67 1.38 8.61
C PHE A 75 3.29 -0.06 8.94
N ASP A 76 2.45 -0.68 8.13
CA ASP A 76 1.92 -2.02 8.34
C ASP A 76 2.04 -2.84 7.06
N THR A 77 2.28 -4.14 7.21
CA THR A 77 2.44 -5.07 6.09
C THR A 77 1.38 -6.15 6.21
N GLU A 78 0.66 -6.42 5.12
CA GLU A 78 -0.41 -7.41 5.09
C GLU A 78 -0.27 -8.30 3.86
N ILE A 79 -0.55 -9.59 4.01
CA ILE A 79 -0.66 -10.50 2.87
C ILE A 79 -2.12 -10.53 2.42
N LEU A 80 -2.42 -9.91 1.29
CA LEU A 80 -3.72 -10.04 0.65
C LEU A 80 -3.84 -11.39 -0.03
N HIS A 81 -4.70 -12.23 0.52
CA HIS A 81 -5.17 -13.43 -0.14
C HIS A 81 -6.27 -13.06 -1.13
N LEU A 82 -5.88 -12.61 -2.32
CA LEU A 82 -6.82 -12.52 -3.43
C LEU A 82 -7.27 -13.94 -3.75
N LYS A 83 -8.59 -14.17 -3.75
CA LYS A 83 -9.12 -15.37 -4.41
C LYS A 83 -8.59 -15.32 -5.84
N THR A 84 -7.93 -16.39 -6.29
CA THR A 84 -7.49 -16.48 -7.68
C THR A 84 -8.67 -16.11 -8.57
N PRO A 85 -8.54 -15.07 -9.40
CA PRO A 85 -9.65 -14.67 -10.25
C PRO A 85 -10.02 -15.86 -11.14
N LYS A 86 -11.30 -15.94 -11.49
CA LYS A 86 -11.80 -16.97 -12.41
C LYS A 86 -12.17 -16.29 -13.72
N CYS A 87 -11.95 -16.97 -14.83
CA CYS A 87 -12.34 -16.49 -16.14
C CYS A 87 -13.86 -16.32 -16.18
N ARG A 88 -14.34 -15.15 -16.64
CA ARG A 88 -15.78 -14.86 -16.76
C ARG A 88 -16.51 -15.79 -17.74
N HIS A 89 -15.78 -16.36 -18.70
CA HIS A 89 -16.35 -17.20 -19.76
C HIS A 89 -16.45 -18.66 -19.34
N CYS A 90 -15.38 -19.23 -18.77
CA CYS A 90 -15.31 -20.67 -18.47
C CYS A 90 -15.23 -21.01 -16.98
N GLY A 91 -15.08 -20.02 -16.08
CA GLY A 91 -14.99 -20.23 -14.63
C GLY A 91 -13.70 -20.90 -14.15
N ASN A 92 -12.76 -21.18 -15.06
CA ASN A 92 -11.45 -21.74 -14.74
C ASN A 92 -10.52 -20.67 -14.15
N PRO A 93 -9.49 -21.05 -13.37
CA PRO A 93 -8.48 -20.13 -12.87
C PRO A 93 -7.82 -19.35 -14.01
N VAL A 94 -7.52 -18.07 -13.76
CA VAL A 94 -6.70 -17.25 -14.65
C VAL A 94 -5.30 -17.04 -14.06
N GLU A 95 -4.34 -16.83 -14.95
CA GLU A 95 -2.93 -16.60 -14.62
C GLU A 95 -2.58 -15.12 -14.80
N ALA A 96 -1.47 -14.64 -14.23
CA ALA A 96 -1.00 -13.29 -14.54
C ALA A 96 -0.59 -13.22 -16.02
N SER A 97 -1.03 -12.19 -16.74
CA SER A 97 -0.65 -12.03 -18.13
C SER A 97 0.86 -11.83 -18.26
N ALA A 98 1.48 -12.53 -19.21
CA ALA A 98 2.90 -12.38 -19.51
C ALA A 98 3.23 -11.04 -20.18
N VAL A 99 2.20 -10.36 -20.71
CA VAL A 99 2.35 -9.14 -21.51
C VAL A 99 2.07 -7.89 -20.68
N ASP A 100 1.22 -8.00 -19.64
CA ASP A 100 0.75 -6.82 -18.91
C ASP A 100 0.45 -7.09 -17.44
N THR A 101 1.04 -6.30 -16.54
CA THR A 101 1.02 -6.56 -15.08
C THR A 101 -0.35 -6.35 -14.43
N TYR A 102 -1.27 -5.67 -15.12
CA TYR A 102 -2.65 -5.45 -14.68
C TYR A 102 -3.67 -6.33 -15.41
N LYS A 103 -3.22 -7.34 -16.16
CA LYS A 103 -4.13 -8.28 -16.84
C LYS A 103 -3.97 -9.69 -16.33
N TYR A 104 -5.05 -10.45 -16.41
CA TYR A 104 -5.06 -11.88 -16.20
C TYR A 104 -5.31 -12.61 -17.51
N PHE A 105 -4.59 -13.69 -17.78
CA PHE A 105 -4.75 -14.53 -18.95
C PHE A 105 -5.51 -15.80 -18.59
N CYS A 106 -6.50 -16.21 -19.41
CA CYS A 106 -7.12 -17.52 -19.29
C CYS A 106 -6.50 -18.50 -20.30
N PRO A 107 -5.77 -19.55 -19.86
CA PRO A 107 -5.19 -20.54 -20.77
C PRO A 107 -6.21 -21.30 -21.62
N GLU A 108 -7.43 -21.47 -21.11
CA GLU A 108 -8.50 -22.22 -21.79
C GLU A 108 -9.24 -21.40 -22.86
N CYS A 109 -9.31 -20.07 -22.67
CA CYS A 109 -9.94 -19.16 -23.63
C CYS A 109 -8.92 -18.43 -24.50
N GLU A 110 -7.63 -18.55 -24.19
CA GLU A 110 -6.52 -17.81 -24.82
C GLU A 110 -6.76 -16.29 -24.88
N GLU A 111 -7.33 -15.72 -23.81
CA GLU A 111 -7.76 -14.31 -23.75
C GLU A 111 -7.24 -13.62 -22.48
N ASP A 112 -6.85 -12.35 -22.62
CA ASP A 112 -6.51 -11.46 -21.51
C ASP A 112 -7.73 -10.68 -20.99
N PHE A 113 -7.86 -10.59 -19.67
CA PHE A 113 -8.89 -9.85 -18.95
C PHE A 113 -8.26 -8.76 -18.07
N MET A 114 -8.96 -7.65 -17.88
CA MET A 114 -8.53 -6.62 -16.93
C MET A 114 -8.65 -7.13 -15.48
N SER A 115 -7.65 -6.86 -14.64
CA SER A 115 -7.63 -7.28 -13.24
C SER A 115 -8.76 -6.71 -12.39
N PHE A 116 -9.37 -5.60 -12.81
CA PHE A 116 -10.49 -4.93 -12.12
C PHE A 116 -11.88 -5.42 -12.55
N GLU A 117 -11.98 -6.24 -13.61
CA GLU A 117 -13.26 -6.74 -14.13
C GLU A 117 -13.67 -8.11 -13.55
N VAL A 118 -12.78 -8.79 -12.83
CA VAL A 118 -13.08 -10.09 -12.23
C VAL A 118 -13.56 -9.90 -10.80
N ILE A 119 -14.87 -9.69 -10.64
CA ILE A 119 -15.59 -9.70 -9.35
C ILE A 119 -16.25 -11.06 -9.14
#